data_AF-F9W1H3-F1
#
_entry.id   AF-F9W1H3-F1
#
_cell.length_a   1.000
_cell.length_b   1.000
_cell.length_c   1.000
_cell.angle_alpha   90.00
_cell.angle_beta   90.00
_cell.angle_gamma   90.00
#
_symmetry.space_group_name_H-M   'P 1'
#
loop_
_entity.id
_entity.type
_entity.pdbx_description
1 polymer ?
#
loop_
_entity_poly.entity_id
_entity_poly.type
_entity_poly.pdbx_seq_one_letter_code
_entity_poly.pdbx_strand_id
1 'polypeptide(L)'
;MAGLSARTREAVWALVATLVLVIRILATIVLVLFVIGWAVAAVRDSLDNAFLWPAIGAGVALLLSTYIYSYLRVRHPRRNGWIP
;
A
#
# COMPACT_ATOMS: atom_id res chain seq x y z
N MET A 1 -18.20 27.11 -12.41
CA MET A 1 -18.24 25.63 -12.25
C MET A 1 -16.90 24.97 -11.87
N ALA A 2 -15.77 25.71 -11.74
CA ALA A 2 -14.47 25.11 -11.43
C ALA A 2 -14.32 24.56 -9.98
N GLY A 3 -15.02 25.13 -8.99
CA GLY A 3 -14.86 24.77 -7.56
C GLY A 3 -15.44 23.43 -7.11
N LEU A 4 -16.32 22.80 -7.90
CA LEU A 4 -16.79 21.43 -7.65
C LEU A 4 -15.71 20.42 -8.05
N SER A 5 -15.08 20.60 -9.22
CA SER A 5 -14.03 19.71 -9.72
C SER A 5 -12.81 19.62 -8.80
N ALA A 6 -12.43 20.73 -8.15
CA ALA A 6 -11.32 20.78 -7.21
C ALA A 6 -11.64 20.00 -5.91
N ARG A 7 -12.83 20.21 -5.34
CA ARG A 7 -13.29 19.48 -4.14
C ARG A 7 -13.47 17.98 -4.40
N THR A 8 -14.05 17.61 -5.54
CA THR A 8 -14.16 16.20 -5.93
C THR A 8 -12.79 15.57 -6.10
N ARG A 9 -11.83 16.28 -6.71
CA ARG A 9 -10.45 15.82 -6.82
C ARG A 9 -9.83 15.64 -5.42
N GLU A 10 -9.90 16.64 -4.55
CA GLU A 10 -9.40 16.55 -3.16
C GLU A 10 -9.99 15.35 -2.40
N ALA A 11 -11.31 15.12 -2.52
CA ALA A 11 -11.98 13.98 -1.87
C ALA A 11 -11.50 12.62 -2.42
N VAL A 12 -11.37 12.48 -3.74
CA VAL A 12 -10.82 11.26 -4.36
C VAL A 12 -9.39 11.02 -3.88
N TRP A 13 -8.58 12.08 -3.82
CA TRP A 13 -7.21 12.00 -3.34
C TRP A 13 -7.12 11.54 -1.87
N ALA A 14 -7.95 12.09 -0.99
CA ALA A 14 -8.03 11.68 0.41
C ALA A 14 -8.50 10.23 0.57
N LEU A 15 -9.47 9.81 -0.25
CA LEU A 15 -10.01 8.45 -0.23
C LEU A 15 -8.97 7.44 -0.70
N VAL A 16 -8.26 7.73 -1.80
CA VAL A 16 -7.17 6.88 -2.29
C VAL A 16 -6.03 6.78 -1.27
N ALA A 17 -5.64 7.90 -0.64
CA ALA A 17 -4.60 7.87 0.40
C ALA A 17 -5.00 7.00 1.61
N THR A 18 -6.26 7.12 2.06
CA THR A 18 -6.79 6.28 3.13
C THR A 18 -6.79 4.80 2.75
N LEU A 19 -7.26 4.47 1.55
CA LEU A 19 -7.27 3.10 1.03
C LEU A 19 -5.86 2.50 1.00
N VAL A 20 -4.88 3.26 0.51
CA VAL A 20 -3.47 2.84 0.48
C VAL A 20 -2.93 2.55 1.88
N LEU A 21 -3.33 3.35 2.88
CA LEU A 21 -2.96 3.14 4.27
C LEU A 21 -3.57 1.84 4.83
N VAL A 22 -4.86 1.62 4.59
CA VAL A 22 -5.56 0.39 5.03
C VAL A 22 -4.92 -0.84 4.39
N ILE A 23 -4.70 -0.83 3.07
CA ILE A 23 -4.04 -1.92 2.35
C ILE A 23 -2.65 -2.16 2.92
N ARG A 24 -1.89 -1.10 3.23
CA ARG A 24 -0.56 -1.25 3.82
C ARG A 24 -0.59 -1.96 5.16
N ILE A 25 -1.52 -1.58 6.04
CA ILE A 25 -1.66 -2.20 7.36
C ILE A 25 -2.00 -3.68 7.22
N LEU A 26 -3.03 -3.99 6.42
CA LEU A 26 -3.46 -5.37 6.17
C LEU A 26 -2.34 -6.20 5.55
N ALA A 27 -1.66 -5.67 4.52
CA ALA A 27 -0.56 -6.36 3.86
C ALA A 27 0.62 -6.61 4.81
N THR A 28 0.90 -5.68 5.74
CA THR A 28 1.96 -5.87 6.75
C THR A 28 1.61 -7.01 7.70
N ILE A 29 0.39 -7.01 8.24
CA ILE A 29 -0.07 -8.05 9.17
C ILE A 29 -0.03 -9.42 8.48
N VAL A 30 -0.64 -9.50 7.30
CA VAL A 30 -0.71 -10.74 6.52
C VAL A 30 0.67 -11.24 6.10
N LEU A 31 1.58 -10.33 5.69
CA LEU A 31 2.96 -10.70 5.37
C LEU A 31 3.64 -11.35 6.57
N VAL A 32 3.54 -10.74 7.76
CA VAL A 32 4.17 -11.29 8.97
C VAL A 32 3.62 -12.68 9.28
N LEU A 33 2.31 -12.85 9.24
CA LEU A 33 1.68 -14.16 9.49
C LEU A 33 2.12 -15.21 8.48
N PHE A 34 2.16 -14.88 7.19
CA PHE A 34 2.59 -15.82 6.16
C PHE A 34 4.08 -16.12 6.22
N VAL A 35 4.94 -15.16 6.54
CA VAL A 35 6.39 -15.39 6.72
C VAL A 35 6.65 -16.33 7.90
N ILE A 36 5.93 -16.15 9.02
CA ILE A 36 6.05 -17.04 10.18
C ILE A 36 5.57 -18.45 9.81
N GLY A 37 4.38 -18.56 9.20
CA GLY A 37 3.84 -19.86 8.75
C GLY A 37 4.76 -20.57 7.77
N TRP A 38 5.33 -19.82 6.82
CA TRP A 38 6.32 -20.30 5.87
C TRP A 38 7.57 -20.81 6.56
N ALA A 39 8.13 -20.06 7.51
CA ALA A 39 9.34 -20.47 8.23
C ALA A 39 9.12 -21.76 9.04
N VAL A 40 7.97 -21.88 9.71
CA VAL A 40 7.62 -23.09 10.46
C VAL A 40 7.45 -24.29 9.53
N ALA A 41 6.76 -24.12 8.41
CA ALA A 41 6.56 -25.18 7.41
C ALA A 41 7.87 -25.57 6.69
N ALA A 42 8.73 -24.59 6.42
CA ALA A 42 10.05 -24.77 5.83
C ALA A 42 10.97 -25.65 6.67
N VAL A 43 10.94 -25.47 7.99
CA VAL A 43 11.72 -26.32 8.92
C VAL A 43 11.17 -27.74 8.99
N ARG A 44 9.88 -27.93 8.73
CA ARG A 44 9.20 -29.22 8.86
C ARG A 44 9.30 -30.10 7.61
N ASP A 45 9.23 -29.50 6.43
CA ASP A 45 9.03 -30.27 5.19
C ASP A 45 9.82 -29.67 4.01
N SER A 46 9.43 -28.49 3.53
CA SER A 46 9.97 -27.89 2.31
C SER A 46 9.91 -26.36 2.31
N LEU A 47 10.91 -25.74 1.67
CA LEU A 47 10.94 -24.29 1.41
C LEU A 47 9.82 -23.85 0.45
N ASP A 48 9.43 -24.71 -0.49
CA ASP A 48 8.30 -24.45 -1.40
C ASP A 48 7.02 -25.01 -0.80
N ASN A 49 6.42 -24.23 0.11
CA ASN A 49 5.20 -24.60 0.82
C ASN A 49 4.09 -23.58 0.58
N ALA A 50 2.88 -23.93 1.01
CA ALA A 50 1.66 -23.16 0.77
C ALA A 50 1.71 -21.70 1.26
N PHE A 51 2.62 -21.36 2.18
CA PHE A 51 2.75 -20.00 2.72
C PHE A 51 3.72 -19.11 1.92
N LEU A 52 4.54 -19.68 1.03
CA LEU A 52 5.52 -18.94 0.24
C LEU A 52 4.86 -17.92 -0.69
N TRP A 53 3.95 -18.39 -1.55
CA TRP A 53 3.28 -17.54 -2.55
C TRP A 53 2.41 -16.44 -1.94
N PRO A 54 1.61 -16.71 -0.88
CA PRO A 54 0.90 -15.65 -0.16
C PRO A 54 1.84 -14.63 0.49
N ALA A 55 2.98 -15.04 1.05
CA ALA A 55 3.98 -14.12 1.61
C ALA A 55 4.56 -13.20 0.52
N ILE A 56 4.93 -13.76 -0.64
CA ILE A 56 5.39 -12.99 -1.80
C ILE A 56 4.31 -11.99 -2.23
N GLY A 57 3.05 -12.42 -2.34
CA GLY A 57 1.92 -11.56 -2.72
C GLY A 57 1.73 -10.38 -1.75
N ALA A 58 1.83 -10.61 -0.45
CA ALA A 58 1.76 -9.55 0.56
C ALA A 58 2.94 -8.57 0.46
N GLY A 59 4.14 -9.07 0.18
CA GLY A 59 5.33 -8.23 -0.09
C GLY A 59 5.13 -7.33 -1.31
N VAL A 60 4.62 -7.88 -2.41
CA VAL A 60 4.29 -7.11 -3.62
C VAL A 60 3.22 -6.04 -3.35
N ALA A 61 2.19 -6.38 -2.57
CA ALA A 61 1.15 -5.42 -2.19
C ALA A 61 1.71 -4.24 -1.38
N LEU A 62 2.67 -4.49 -0.48
CA LEU A 62 3.38 -3.42 0.24
C LEU A 62 4.21 -2.54 -0.69
N LEU A 63 4.92 -3.13 -1.66
CA LEU A 63 5.69 -2.36 -2.65
C LEU A 63 4.78 -1.47 -3.48
N LEU A 64 3.66 -2.01 -3.97
CA LEU A 64 2.66 -1.24 -4.72
C LEU A 64 2.06 -0.12 -3.86
N SER A 65 1.68 -0.40 -2.62
CA SER A 65 1.19 0.62 -1.69
C SER A 65 2.22 1.73 -1.48
N THR A 66 3.49 1.38 -1.36
CA THR A 66 4.61 2.34 -1.23
C THR A 66 4.75 3.22 -2.46
N TYR A 67 4.71 2.60 -3.64
CA TYR A 67 4.82 3.30 -4.90
C TYR A 67 3.65 4.26 -5.10
N ILE A 68 2.42 3.79 -4.88
CA ILE A 68 1.21 4.60 -4.99
C ILE A 68 1.26 5.76 -3.99
N TYR A 69 1.56 5.52 -2.71
CA TYR A 69 1.69 6.59 -1.72
C TYR A 69 2.73 7.65 -2.12
N SER A 70 3.89 7.21 -2.63
CA SER A 70 4.96 8.13 -3.06
C SER A 70 4.52 8.97 -4.27
N TYR A 71 3.87 8.35 -5.24
CA TYR A 71 3.28 9.04 -6.38
C TYR A 71 2.21 10.04 -5.93
N LEU A 72 1.38 9.65 -4.97
CA LEU A 72 0.35 10.52 -4.42
C LEU A 72 1.00 11.74 -3.72
N ARG A 73 2.02 11.52 -2.90
CA ARG A 73 2.76 12.58 -2.20
C ARG A 73 3.36 13.60 -3.16
N VAL A 74 3.95 13.15 -4.27
CA VAL A 74 4.63 14.03 -5.24
C VAL A 74 3.65 14.87 -6.04
N ARG A 75 2.47 14.32 -6.37
CA ARG A 75 1.46 15.00 -7.20
C ARG A 75 0.33 15.67 -6.40
N HIS A 76 0.37 15.61 -5.07
CA HIS A 76 -0.60 16.34 -4.27
C HIS A 76 -0.44 17.84 -4.56
N PRO A 77 -1.50 18.56 -4.99
CA PRO A 77 -1.39 19.97 -5.31
C PRO A 77 -0.93 20.70 -4.06
N ARG A 78 0.34 21.13 -4.04
CA ARG A 78 0.83 22.00 -2.97
C ARG A 78 -0.03 23.25 -2.99
N ARG A 79 -0.83 23.43 -1.94
CA ARG A 79 -1.48 24.69 -1.58
C ARG A 79 -0.44 25.70 -1.06
N ASN A 80 0.81 25.63 -1.52
CA ASN A 80 1.86 26.57 -1.12
C ASN A 80 1.88 27.67 -2.17
N GLY A 81 1.38 28.85 -1.78
CA GLY A 81 1.53 30.09 -2.52
C GLY A 81 2.99 30.51 -2.64
N TRP A 82 3.74 29.81 -3.50
CA TRP A 82 5.08 30.22 -3.88
C TRP A 82 4.98 31.19 -5.05
N ILE A 83 5.14 32.47 -4.71
CA ILE A 83 5.30 33.61 -5.61
C ILE A 83 6.80 33.69 -5.94
N PRO A 84 7.22 33.69 -7.21
CA PRO A 84 8.30 34.55 -7.68
C PRO A 84 7.75 35.91 -8.12
#